data_AF-A0A8C9QAT5-F1
#
_entry.id   AF-A0A8C9QAT5-F1
#
_cell.length_a   1.000
_cell.length_b   1.000
_cell.length_c   1.000
_cell.angle_alpha   90.00
_cell.angle_beta   90.00
_cell.angle_gamma   90.00
#
_symmetry.space_group_name_H-M   'P 1'
#
loop_
_entity.id
_entity.type
_entity.pdbx_description
1 polymer ?
#
loop_
_entity_poly.entity_id
_entity_poly.type
_entity_poly.pdbx_seq_one_letter_code
_entity_poly.pdbx_strand_id
1 'polypeptide(L)'
;VVKFRRTGESARSEDDAASGEHEVQIEGVGGGLEAVELDDGAAVPKEFANPTDDTFMVEDAVEAIGFGKFQWKLSVLTGLAWMADAMEMMILSILAPQLHCEWRLPSWQVALLTSVVFVGMMSSSTLWGNISDQYGRKTGLKISVLWTLYYGILSAFAPVYSWILVLRGLVGFGIGGVPQSVTLYAEFLPMKARAKCILLIEVFWALGTVFEVILAVFVMPSLGWRWLLILSAVPLLLFAVLCFWLPESARYDVLSGNQEKAIATLKRIATENGAPMPLGKLIISRQEDRGRMKDLFTPHFRWTTLLLWFIWFSNAFSYYGLVLLTTELFQAGDVCSISSRKKAVEAKCSLACEYLSEEDYMDLLWTTLSEFPGVLVTLWIIDRLGRKKTMALCFAIFSFCSLLLSICVWRNMLTLLLFIARAFISGGFQAAYVYTPEVYPTATRALGLGTCSGMARVGALITPFIAQVMLESSVYLTLAVYSGCCLLAAVASCFLPIETKGRGLQESSHREWGQEMVGRGTHGAGVARSNSGSQE
;
A
#
# COMPACT_ATOMS: atom_id res chain seq x y z
N VAL A 1 41.75 14.10 -29.19
CA VAL A 1 42.13 15.12 -28.19
C VAL A 1 41.59 16.45 -28.67
N VAL A 2 40.62 17.05 -27.99
CA VAL A 2 40.10 18.39 -28.34
C VAL A 2 40.85 19.40 -27.47
N LYS A 3 41.69 20.25 -28.10
CA LYS A 3 42.35 21.38 -27.44
C LYS A 3 41.46 22.60 -27.62
N PHE A 4 40.86 23.10 -26.54
CA PHE A 4 40.07 24.34 -26.57
C PHE A 4 41.02 25.56 -26.54
N ARG A 5 40.90 26.43 -27.55
CA ARG A 5 41.53 27.76 -27.58
C ARG A 5 40.45 28.79 -27.32
N ARG A 6 40.63 29.60 -26.28
CA ARG A 6 39.70 30.68 -25.89
C ARG A 6 39.82 31.82 -26.90
N THR A 7 38.80 32.05 -27.71
CA THR A 7 38.65 33.27 -28.54
C THR A 7 37.45 34.05 -28.05
N GLY A 8 37.72 35.08 -27.24
CA GLY A 8 36.72 35.99 -26.71
C GLY A 8 37.32 36.85 -25.62
N GLU A 9 37.43 38.15 -25.87
CA GLU A 9 37.84 39.14 -24.87
C GLU A 9 36.80 39.20 -23.75
N SER A 10 37.19 38.69 -22.58
CA SER A 10 36.49 38.90 -21.32
C SER A 10 37.55 39.22 -20.28
N ALA A 11 37.30 40.31 -19.55
CA ALA A 11 38.25 41.04 -18.72
C ALA A 11 39.10 40.12 -17.82
N ARG A 12 40.42 40.40 -17.82
CA ARG A 12 41.41 39.83 -16.91
C ARG A 12 41.02 40.09 -15.45
N SER A 13 40.99 39.03 -14.63
CA SER A 13 41.52 39.11 -13.26
C SER A 13 42.91 38.47 -13.29
N GLU A 14 43.93 39.26 -12.96
CA GLU A 14 45.30 38.81 -12.76
C GLU A 14 45.34 37.96 -11.50
N ASP A 15 45.43 36.63 -11.65
CA ASP A 15 46.01 35.68 -10.69
C ASP A 15 45.71 34.27 -11.21
N ASP A 16 46.52 33.79 -12.16
CA ASP A 16 46.78 32.35 -12.39
C ASP A 16 47.75 32.21 -13.57
N ALA A 17 49.02 32.48 -13.28
CA ALA A 17 50.13 32.15 -14.15
C ALA A 17 51.03 31.13 -13.44
N ALA A 18 50.70 29.84 -13.52
CA ALA A 18 51.68 28.78 -13.35
C ALA A 18 51.16 27.39 -13.74
N SER A 19 51.88 26.78 -14.70
CA SER A 19 52.24 25.35 -14.79
C SER A 19 51.18 24.28 -15.13
N GLY A 20 51.46 23.59 -16.25
CA GLY A 20 51.40 22.11 -16.28
C GLY A 20 50.55 21.49 -17.39
N GLU A 21 51.02 21.46 -18.64
CA GLU A 21 50.53 20.51 -19.65
C GLU A 21 50.95 19.08 -19.26
N HIS A 22 49.99 18.17 -19.08
CA HIS A 22 50.23 16.72 -19.05
C HIS A 22 49.65 16.09 -20.32
N GLU A 23 50.53 15.71 -21.24
CA GLU A 23 50.22 14.94 -22.44
C GLU A 23 50.28 13.43 -22.12
N VAL A 24 49.21 12.70 -22.41
CA VAL A 24 49.22 11.23 -22.46
C VAL A 24 48.94 10.82 -23.91
N GLN A 25 49.96 10.32 -24.59
CA GLN A 25 49.87 9.75 -25.93
C GLN A 25 49.19 8.37 -25.88
N ILE A 26 48.21 8.16 -26.75
CA ILE A 26 47.76 6.83 -27.17
C ILE A 26 47.89 6.79 -28.69
N GLU A 27 48.74 5.89 -29.19
CA GLU A 27 48.90 5.60 -30.62
C GLU A 27 47.71 4.81 -31.17
N GLY A 28 47.21 5.22 -32.33
CA GLY A 28 46.33 4.41 -33.17
C GLY A 28 45.07 5.14 -33.65
N VAL A 29 44.92 5.18 -34.98
CA VAL A 29 43.77 5.69 -35.78
C VAL A 29 43.89 7.16 -36.19
N GLY A 30 44.30 7.34 -37.45
CA GLY A 30 44.20 8.60 -38.18
C GLY A 30 42.79 8.83 -38.74
N GLY A 31 42.41 10.10 -38.83
CA GLY A 31 41.19 10.59 -39.47
C GLY A 31 41.06 12.09 -39.17
N GLY A 32 40.99 12.92 -40.21
CA GLY A 32 40.98 14.37 -40.10
C GLY A 32 39.82 14.91 -39.24
N LEU A 33 40.12 15.90 -38.40
CA LEU A 33 39.14 16.66 -37.63
C LEU A 33 38.68 17.85 -38.48
N GLU A 34 37.43 17.83 -38.94
CA GLU A 34 36.75 19.02 -39.48
C GLU A 34 36.14 19.84 -38.34
N ALA A 35 36.38 21.15 -38.35
CA ALA A 35 35.71 22.09 -37.46
C ALA A 35 34.33 22.42 -38.03
N VAL A 36 33.27 22.17 -37.24
CA VAL A 36 31.91 22.59 -37.57
C VAL A 36 31.59 23.82 -36.74
N GLU A 37 31.44 24.98 -37.38
CA GLU A 37 30.91 26.18 -36.75
C GLU A 37 29.38 26.05 -36.65
N LEU A 38 28.84 26.24 -35.44
CA LEU A 38 27.40 26.30 -35.20
C LEU A 38 26.93 27.75 -35.37
N ASP A 39 25.83 27.93 -36.08
CA ASP A 39 25.20 29.24 -36.32
C ASP A 39 24.71 29.87 -35.01
N ASP A 40 24.85 31.20 -34.88
CA ASP A 40 24.51 31.93 -33.66
C ASP A 40 23.05 31.71 -33.24
N GLY A 41 22.84 30.99 -32.12
CA GLY A 41 21.52 30.68 -31.55
C GLY A 41 21.02 29.25 -31.77
N ALA A 42 21.80 28.37 -32.40
CA ALA A 42 21.46 26.95 -32.50
C ALA A 42 21.56 26.23 -31.13
N ALA A 43 20.60 25.36 -30.81
CA ALA A 43 20.64 24.54 -29.61
C ALA A 43 21.76 23.49 -29.71
N VAL A 44 22.66 23.46 -28.71
CA VAL A 44 23.75 22.48 -28.65
C VAL A 44 23.17 21.06 -28.62
N PRO A 45 23.56 20.15 -29.52
CA PRO A 45 23.13 18.76 -29.47
C PRO A 45 23.53 18.13 -28.13
N LYS A 46 22.66 17.30 -27.53
CA LYS A 46 22.85 16.73 -26.17
C LYS A 46 24.19 16.03 -25.96
N GLU A 47 24.83 15.57 -27.04
CA GLU A 47 26.14 14.90 -27.02
C GLU A 47 27.33 15.87 -26.84
N PHE A 48 27.12 17.19 -26.98
CA PHE A 48 28.15 18.24 -26.87
C PHE A 48 27.91 19.21 -25.71
N ALA A 49 26.94 18.93 -24.84
CA ALA A 49 26.78 19.67 -23.59
C ALA A 49 27.95 19.36 -22.64
N ASN A 50 28.60 20.42 -22.16
CA ASN A 50 29.79 20.46 -21.31
C ASN A 50 29.88 19.34 -20.22
N PRO A 51 30.97 18.54 -20.13
CA PRO A 51 31.14 17.50 -19.11
C PRO A 51 31.74 18.04 -17.79
N THR A 52 31.28 19.19 -17.29
CA THR A 52 31.89 19.87 -16.13
C THR A 52 31.00 20.04 -14.91
N ASP A 53 29.89 19.32 -14.80
CA ASP A 53 29.23 19.09 -13.51
C ASP A 53 28.53 17.73 -13.56
N ASP A 54 29.28 16.65 -13.33
CA ASP A 54 28.68 15.35 -13.00
C ASP A 54 27.76 15.62 -11.80
N THR A 55 26.46 15.58 -12.02
CA THR A 55 25.43 15.77 -11.00
C THR A 55 24.52 14.57 -11.05
N PHE A 56 24.10 14.09 -9.89
CA PHE A 56 23.19 12.95 -9.79
C PHE A 56 22.09 13.24 -8.77
N MET A 57 20.91 12.69 -9.00
CA MET A 57 19.79 12.76 -8.06
C MET A 57 19.80 11.56 -7.10
N VAL A 58 19.03 11.65 -6.02
CA VAL A 58 18.86 10.52 -5.08
C VAL A 58 18.33 9.30 -5.82
N GLU A 59 17.37 9.51 -6.72
CA GLU A 59 16.77 8.45 -7.54
C GLU A 59 17.81 7.77 -8.44
N ASP A 60 18.69 8.54 -9.09
CA ASP A 60 19.77 8.01 -9.94
C ASP A 60 20.77 7.19 -9.12
N ALA A 61 21.09 7.65 -7.91
CA ALA A 61 21.97 6.93 -7.00
C ALA A 61 21.37 5.61 -6.53
N VAL A 62 20.08 5.59 -6.17
CA VAL A 62 19.39 4.36 -5.76
C VAL A 62 19.30 3.36 -6.93
N GLU A 63 19.07 3.85 -8.15
CA GLU A 63 19.06 2.99 -9.35
C GLU A 63 20.45 2.44 -9.67
N ALA A 64 21.50 3.26 -9.56
CA ALA A 64 22.89 2.84 -9.81
C ALA A 64 23.40 1.84 -8.75
N ILE A 65 23.06 2.04 -7.47
CA ILE A 65 23.42 1.12 -6.39
C ILE A 65 22.65 -0.20 -6.50
N GLY A 66 21.42 -0.16 -7.01
CA GLY A 66 20.59 -1.33 -7.24
C GLY A 66 20.06 -1.98 -5.95
N PHE A 67 19.42 -3.14 -6.13
CA PHE A 67 18.81 -3.91 -5.05
C PHE A 67 19.79 -4.93 -4.46
N GLY A 68 19.98 -4.92 -3.14
CA GLY A 68 20.92 -5.80 -2.45
C GLY A 68 20.52 -6.12 -1.01
N LYS A 69 21.52 -6.41 -0.17
CA LYS A 69 21.34 -6.85 1.22
C LYS A 69 20.66 -5.78 2.08
N PHE A 70 20.96 -4.51 1.83
CA PHE A 70 20.37 -3.40 2.57
C PHE A 70 18.84 -3.37 2.40
N GLN A 71 18.35 -3.47 1.17
CA GLN A 71 16.92 -3.45 0.88
C GLN A 71 16.19 -4.66 1.45
N TRP A 72 16.81 -5.85 1.45
CA TRP A 72 16.25 -7.03 2.12
C TRP A 72 16.09 -6.83 3.63
N LYS A 73 17.13 -6.31 4.33
CA LYS A 73 17.04 -6.00 5.76
C LYS A 73 15.95 -4.96 6.05
N LEU A 74 15.89 -3.92 5.21
CA LEU A 74 14.87 -2.89 5.31
C LEU A 74 13.47 -3.46 5.11
N SER A 75 13.28 -4.36 4.14
CA SER A 75 12.02 -5.04 3.87
C SER A 75 11.53 -5.86 5.06
N VAL A 76 12.42 -6.56 5.75
CA VAL A 76 12.06 -7.32 6.96
C VAL A 76 11.62 -6.36 8.07
N LEU A 77 12.35 -5.26 8.26
CA LEU A 77 12.03 -4.28 9.29
C LEU A 77 10.70 -3.57 9.03
N THR A 78 10.47 -3.05 7.82
CA THR A 78 9.19 -2.41 7.47
C THR A 78 8.05 -3.42 7.38
N GLY A 79 8.35 -4.65 6.96
CA GLY A 79 7.44 -5.79 6.97
C GLY A 79 6.94 -6.16 8.36
N LEU A 80 7.78 -6.09 9.41
CA LEU A 80 7.33 -6.31 10.80
C LEU A 80 6.30 -5.28 11.26
N ALA A 81 6.43 -4.01 10.85
CA ALA A 81 5.43 -2.99 11.14
C ALA A 81 4.10 -3.27 10.41
N TRP A 82 4.18 -3.72 9.15
CA TRP A 82 2.99 -4.11 8.37
C TRP A 82 2.31 -5.37 8.93
N MET A 83 3.10 -6.35 9.36
CA MET A 83 2.63 -7.56 10.04
C MET A 83 1.90 -7.21 11.33
N ALA A 84 2.46 -6.30 12.15
CA ALA A 84 1.82 -5.85 13.38
C ALA A 84 0.47 -5.16 13.13
N ASP A 85 0.38 -4.34 12.09
CA ASP A 85 -0.89 -3.71 11.68
C ASP A 85 -1.94 -4.76 11.31
N ALA A 86 -1.55 -5.76 10.51
CA ALA A 86 -2.43 -6.87 10.15
C ALA A 86 -2.91 -7.68 11.37
N MET A 87 -2.04 -7.88 12.37
CA MET A 87 -2.40 -8.53 13.63
C MET A 87 -3.41 -7.70 14.43
N GLU A 88 -3.19 -6.39 14.57
CA GLU A 88 -4.13 -5.48 15.24
C GLU A 88 -5.48 -5.37 14.51
N MET A 89 -5.50 -5.59 13.19
CA MET A 89 -6.76 -5.67 12.45
C MET A 89 -7.47 -7.02 12.64
N MET A 90 -6.72 -8.12 12.70
CA MET A 90 -7.27 -9.45 12.92
C MET A 90 -7.77 -9.65 14.36
N ILE A 91 -7.05 -9.14 15.35
CA ILE A 91 -7.41 -9.32 16.77
C ILE A 91 -8.81 -8.76 17.08
N LEU A 92 -9.28 -7.76 16.33
CA LEU A 92 -10.62 -7.19 16.49
C LEU A 92 -11.73 -8.20 16.19
N SER A 93 -11.56 -9.11 15.22
CA SER A 93 -12.57 -10.13 14.92
C SER A 93 -12.64 -11.21 15.99
N ILE A 94 -11.54 -11.47 16.69
CA ILE A 94 -11.45 -12.47 17.76
C ILE A 94 -11.88 -11.87 19.10
N LEU A 95 -11.50 -10.62 19.37
CA LEU A 95 -11.77 -9.91 20.62
C LEU A 95 -13.23 -9.49 20.74
N ALA A 96 -13.87 -9.09 19.63
CA ALA A 96 -15.27 -8.66 19.61
C ALA A 96 -16.25 -9.69 20.24
N PRO A 97 -16.32 -10.94 19.76
CA PRO A 97 -17.24 -11.94 20.30
C PRO A 97 -16.88 -12.35 21.74
N GLN A 98 -15.60 -12.29 22.10
CA GLN A 98 -15.12 -12.59 23.45
C GLN A 98 -15.55 -11.55 24.48
N LEU A 99 -15.43 -10.26 24.15
CA LEU A 99 -15.86 -9.19 25.04
C LEU A 99 -17.38 -9.02 25.08
N HIS A 100 -18.06 -9.34 23.97
CA HIS A 100 -19.52 -9.46 23.96
C HIS A 100 -19.98 -10.42 25.07
N CYS A 101 -19.30 -11.55 25.20
CA CYS A 101 -19.56 -12.56 26.21
C CYS A 101 -19.21 -12.15 27.64
N GLU A 102 -17.97 -11.71 27.86
CA GLU A 102 -17.43 -11.36 29.17
C GLU A 102 -18.25 -10.25 29.85
N TRP A 103 -18.62 -9.22 29.08
CA TRP A 103 -19.30 -8.02 29.61
C TRP A 103 -20.76 -7.91 29.20
N ARG A 104 -21.32 -8.91 28.51
CA ARG A 104 -22.72 -8.94 28.03
C ARG A 104 -23.08 -7.67 27.27
N LEU A 105 -22.19 -7.26 26.37
CA LEU A 105 -22.34 -6.03 25.61
C LEU A 105 -23.45 -6.21 24.55
N PRO A 106 -24.27 -5.21 24.27
CA PRO A 106 -25.11 -5.21 23.08
C PRO A 106 -24.23 -5.10 21.81
N SER A 107 -24.67 -5.67 20.69
CA SER A 107 -23.92 -5.66 19.41
C SER A 107 -23.51 -4.29 18.92
N TRP A 108 -24.27 -3.22 19.19
CA TRP A 108 -23.85 -1.86 18.82
C TRP A 108 -22.61 -1.39 19.60
N GLN A 109 -22.39 -1.88 20.83
CA GLN A 109 -21.15 -1.63 21.58
C GLN A 109 -19.99 -2.44 21.01
N VAL A 110 -20.25 -3.69 20.59
CA VAL A 110 -19.25 -4.52 19.92
C VAL A 110 -18.80 -3.88 18.59
N ALA A 111 -19.77 -3.41 17.79
CA ALA A 111 -19.51 -2.64 16.56
C ALA A 111 -18.77 -1.34 16.84
N LEU A 112 -19.10 -0.63 17.93
CA LEU A 112 -18.39 0.60 18.28
C LEU A 112 -16.92 0.33 18.66
N LEU A 113 -16.64 -0.79 19.33
CA LEU A 113 -15.29 -1.20 19.71
C LEU A 113 -14.37 -1.43 18.51
N THR A 114 -14.89 -1.99 17.43
CA THR A 114 -14.15 -2.23 16.19
C THR A 114 -14.11 -0.97 15.32
N SER A 115 -15.24 -0.24 15.20
CA SER A 115 -15.32 1.03 14.45
C SER A 115 -14.40 2.12 15.01
N VAL A 116 -14.21 2.23 16.33
CA VAL A 116 -13.37 3.28 16.92
C VAL A 116 -11.90 3.18 16.48
N VAL A 117 -11.41 1.96 16.19
CA VAL A 117 -10.06 1.74 15.65
C VAL A 117 -9.94 2.39 14.27
N PHE A 118 -10.94 2.18 13.40
CA PHE A 118 -10.99 2.81 12.08
C PHE A 118 -11.16 4.34 12.17
N VAL A 119 -11.92 4.86 13.13
CA VAL A 119 -11.99 6.31 13.41
C VAL A 119 -10.61 6.85 13.81
N GLY A 120 -9.90 6.15 14.69
CA GLY A 120 -8.54 6.48 15.09
C GLY A 120 -7.58 6.49 13.88
N MET A 121 -7.64 5.47 13.03
CA MET A 121 -6.80 5.36 11.84
C MET A 121 -7.08 6.49 10.83
N MET A 122 -8.36 6.84 10.64
CA MET A 122 -8.77 7.89 9.69
C MET A 122 -8.36 9.28 10.18
N SER A 123 -8.56 9.58 11.46
CA SER A 123 -8.22 10.89 12.05
C SER A 123 -6.71 11.12 12.13
N SER A 124 -5.94 10.06 12.36
CA SER A 124 -4.49 10.14 12.56
C SER A 124 -3.66 10.19 11.28
N SER A 125 -4.14 9.66 10.16
CA SER A 125 -3.30 9.52 8.97
C SER A 125 -2.76 10.84 8.41
N THR A 126 -3.56 11.90 8.47
CA THR A 126 -3.13 13.24 8.01
C THR A 126 -2.10 13.81 8.97
N LEU A 127 -2.27 13.57 10.28
CA LEU A 127 -1.32 13.99 11.31
C LEU A 127 0.02 13.26 11.14
N TRP A 128 0.02 11.93 11.00
CA TRP A 128 1.24 11.17 10.78
C TRP A 128 1.91 11.48 9.45
N GLY A 129 1.13 11.74 8.39
CA GLY A 129 1.66 12.22 7.12
C GLY A 129 2.41 13.55 7.28
N ASN A 130 1.81 14.52 8.00
CA ASN A 130 2.43 15.82 8.21
C ASN A 130 3.66 15.73 9.15
N ILE A 131 3.59 14.94 10.22
CA ILE A 131 4.72 14.68 11.12
C ILE A 131 5.86 14.02 10.35
N SER A 132 5.55 13.04 9.49
CA SER A 132 6.53 12.34 8.67
C SER A 132 7.16 13.23 7.60
N ASP A 133 6.41 14.17 7.03
CA ASP A 133 6.93 15.13 6.05
C ASP A 133 7.81 16.20 6.73
N GLN A 134 7.50 16.61 7.96
CA GLN A 134 8.25 17.65 8.70
C GLN A 134 9.48 17.12 9.44
N TYR A 135 9.34 16.03 10.20
CA TYR A 135 10.36 15.51 11.12
C TYR A 135 11.07 14.25 10.60
N GLY A 136 10.74 13.81 9.39
CA GLY A 136 11.31 12.64 8.76
C GLY A 136 10.45 11.38 8.90
N ARG A 137 10.61 10.48 7.93
CA ARG A 137 9.81 9.26 7.77
C ARG A 137 10.13 8.22 8.84
N LYS A 138 11.41 8.08 9.19
CA LYS A 138 11.84 7.23 10.31
C LYS A 138 11.24 7.71 11.63
N THR A 139 11.30 9.00 11.89
CA THR A 139 10.80 9.58 13.15
C THR A 139 9.29 9.38 13.28
N GLY A 140 8.53 9.67 12.22
CA GLY A 140 7.09 9.44 12.19
C GLY A 140 6.72 7.98 12.47
N LEU A 141 7.36 7.04 11.76
CA LEU A 141 7.11 5.60 11.91
C LEU A 141 7.49 5.09 13.31
N LYS A 142 8.61 5.56 13.87
CA LYS A 142 9.05 5.18 15.23
C LYS A 142 8.04 5.63 16.28
N ILE A 143 7.58 6.88 16.21
CA ILE A 143 6.62 7.42 17.19
C ILE A 143 5.28 6.68 17.07
N SER A 144 4.80 6.44 15.85
CA SER A 144 3.52 5.75 15.64
C SER A 144 3.55 4.31 16.16
N VAL A 145 4.63 3.56 15.91
CA VAL A 145 4.77 2.18 16.41
C VAL A 145 4.88 2.13 17.93
N LEU A 146 5.65 3.02 18.56
CA LEU A 146 5.74 3.08 20.02
C LEU A 146 4.40 3.47 20.66
N TRP A 147 3.63 4.34 20.00
CA TRP A 147 2.28 4.70 20.42
C TRP A 147 1.35 3.48 20.38
N THR A 148 1.30 2.76 19.25
CA THR A 148 0.50 1.54 19.11
C THR A 148 0.91 0.48 20.14
N LEU A 149 2.21 0.25 20.34
CA LEU A 149 2.74 -0.70 21.32
C LEU A 149 2.26 -0.38 22.74
N TYR A 150 2.39 0.88 23.16
CA TYR A 150 2.01 1.30 24.52
C TYR A 150 0.51 1.11 24.78
N TYR A 151 -0.35 1.64 23.90
CA TYR A 151 -1.80 1.52 24.08
C TYR A 151 -2.33 0.11 23.80
N GLY A 152 -1.65 -0.66 22.95
CA GLY A 152 -1.93 -2.07 22.69
C GLY A 152 -1.78 -2.92 23.94
N ILE A 153 -0.62 -2.82 24.61
CA ILE A 153 -0.37 -3.52 25.88
C ILE A 153 -1.28 -3.00 26.99
N LEU A 154 -1.47 -1.67 27.08
CA LEU A 154 -2.33 -1.07 28.10
C LEU A 154 -3.79 -1.56 28.02
N SER A 155 -4.25 -1.95 26.81
CA SER A 155 -5.60 -2.48 26.61
C SER A 155 -5.83 -3.85 27.26
N ALA A 156 -4.77 -4.62 27.50
CA ALA A 156 -4.86 -5.90 28.23
C ALA A 156 -5.30 -5.71 29.69
N PHE A 157 -5.02 -4.53 30.26
CA PHE A 157 -5.35 -4.20 31.64
C PHE A 157 -6.70 -3.51 31.78
N ALA A 158 -7.50 -3.42 30.71
CA ALA A 158 -8.80 -2.75 30.73
C ALA A 158 -9.78 -3.47 31.68
N PRO A 159 -10.29 -2.79 32.74
CA PRO A 159 -11.24 -3.38 33.66
C PRO A 159 -12.70 -3.23 33.21
N VAL A 160 -12.97 -2.25 32.33
CA VAL A 160 -14.32 -1.87 31.90
C VAL A 160 -14.36 -1.54 30.41
N TYR A 161 -15.55 -1.64 29.80
CA TYR A 161 -15.78 -1.40 28.38
C TYR A 161 -15.30 -0.02 27.90
N SER A 162 -15.64 1.07 28.59
CA SER A 162 -15.22 2.43 28.18
C SER A 162 -13.70 2.59 28.13
N TRP A 163 -12.98 1.88 29.00
CA TRP A 163 -11.52 1.92 29.05
C TRP A 163 -10.94 1.25 27.79
N ILE A 164 -11.38 0.04 27.46
CA ILE A 164 -10.90 -0.63 26.24
C ILE A 164 -11.31 0.12 24.98
N LEU A 165 -12.50 0.75 24.98
CA LEU A 165 -12.99 1.52 23.83
C LEU A 165 -12.06 2.70 23.51
N VAL A 166 -11.70 3.48 24.53
CA VAL A 166 -10.77 4.62 24.36
C VAL A 166 -9.40 4.13 23.93
N LEU A 167 -8.87 3.09 24.60
CA LEU A 167 -7.54 2.57 24.27
C LEU A 167 -7.46 1.99 22.86
N ARG A 168 -8.49 1.28 22.40
CA ARG A 168 -8.58 0.79 21.02
C ARG A 168 -8.65 1.92 20.01
N GLY A 169 -9.35 3.01 20.32
CA GLY A 169 -9.31 4.23 19.52
C GLY A 169 -7.89 4.81 19.41
N LEU A 170 -7.13 4.81 20.52
CA LEU A 170 -5.73 5.27 20.54
C LEU A 170 -4.77 4.31 19.82
N VAL A 171 -5.01 3.00 19.87
CA VAL A 171 -4.30 2.00 19.04
C VAL A 171 -4.55 2.28 17.57
N GLY A 172 -5.80 2.47 17.16
CA GLY A 172 -6.16 2.88 15.80
C GLY A 172 -5.49 4.19 15.38
N PHE A 173 -5.37 5.15 16.31
CA PHE A 173 -4.61 6.36 16.08
C PHE A 173 -3.14 6.07 15.76
N GLY A 174 -2.48 5.14 16.45
CA GLY A 174 -1.09 4.76 16.12
C GLY A 174 -0.96 4.01 14.79
N ILE A 175 -1.90 3.12 14.50
CA ILE A 175 -1.97 2.33 13.25
C ILE A 175 -1.96 3.22 12.00
N GLY A 176 -2.63 4.38 12.03
CA GLY A 176 -2.66 5.31 10.89
C GLY A 176 -1.28 5.82 10.43
N GLY A 177 -0.22 5.67 11.23
CA GLY A 177 1.16 6.00 10.88
C GLY A 177 1.94 4.86 10.21
N VAL A 178 1.49 3.61 10.30
CA VAL A 178 2.18 2.44 9.74
C VAL A 178 2.37 2.51 8.21
N PRO A 179 1.45 3.05 7.39
CA PRO A 179 1.68 3.21 5.93
C PRO A 179 2.93 4.02 5.55
N GLN A 180 3.52 4.77 6.50
CA GLN A 180 4.81 5.42 6.29
C GLN A 180 5.96 4.41 6.12
N SER A 181 5.84 3.18 6.64
CA SER A 181 6.82 2.11 6.44
C SER A 181 6.94 1.69 4.98
N VAL A 182 5.82 1.57 4.27
CA VAL A 182 5.75 1.26 2.84
C VAL A 182 6.33 2.41 2.04
N THR A 183 6.01 3.65 2.42
CA THR A 183 6.53 4.86 1.78
C THR A 183 8.04 4.96 1.92
N LEU A 184 8.55 4.78 3.15
CA LEU A 184 9.98 4.77 3.45
C LEU A 184 10.69 3.67 2.66
N TYR A 185 10.15 2.45 2.66
CA TYR A 185 10.71 1.35 1.88
C TYR A 185 10.77 1.66 0.39
N ALA A 186 9.70 2.22 -0.15
CA ALA A 186 9.59 2.60 -1.55
C ALA A 186 10.59 3.68 -1.99
N GLU A 187 11.11 4.49 -1.07
CA GLU A 187 12.14 5.51 -1.35
C GLU A 187 13.57 4.93 -1.46
N PHE A 188 13.81 3.72 -0.93
CA PHE A 188 15.11 3.02 -1.02
C PHE A 188 15.16 1.96 -2.13
N LEU A 189 14.08 1.81 -2.90
CA LEU A 189 13.95 0.79 -3.92
C LEU A 189 14.21 1.33 -5.33
N PRO A 190 15.00 0.63 -6.16
CA PRO A 190 15.15 0.97 -7.56
C PRO A 190 13.84 0.77 -8.32
N MET A 191 13.61 1.55 -9.37
CA MET A 191 12.32 1.63 -10.06
C MET A 191 11.87 0.28 -10.62
N LYS A 192 12.80 -0.52 -11.14
CA LYS A 192 12.52 -1.86 -11.71
C LYS A 192 12.05 -2.89 -10.68
N ALA A 193 12.55 -2.82 -9.45
CA ALA A 193 12.21 -3.77 -8.39
C ALA A 193 11.07 -3.28 -7.49
N ARG A 194 10.76 -1.98 -7.52
CA ARG A 194 9.84 -1.30 -6.60
C ARG A 194 8.48 -1.97 -6.50
N ALA A 195 7.82 -2.22 -7.63
CA ALA A 195 6.49 -2.82 -7.65
C ALA A 195 6.47 -4.23 -7.03
N LYS A 196 7.45 -5.09 -7.37
CA LYS A 196 7.57 -6.44 -6.83
C LYS A 196 7.82 -6.43 -5.32
N CYS A 197 8.63 -5.49 -4.85
CA CYS A 197 8.97 -5.36 -3.43
C CYS A 197 7.79 -4.84 -2.60
N ILE A 198 6.99 -3.90 -3.13
CA ILE A 198 5.77 -3.44 -2.47
C ILE A 198 4.76 -4.59 -2.37
N LEU A 199 4.62 -5.41 -3.42
CA LEU A 199 3.79 -6.63 -3.37
C LEU A 199 4.31 -7.65 -2.34
N LEU A 200 5.64 -7.75 -2.16
CA LEU A 200 6.22 -8.62 -1.14
C LEU A 200 5.86 -8.16 0.29
N ILE A 201 5.69 -6.86 0.53
CA ILE A 201 5.23 -6.36 1.83
C ILE A 201 3.81 -6.88 2.15
N GLU A 202 2.94 -7.04 1.16
CA GLU A 202 1.61 -7.61 1.39
C GLU A 202 1.65 -9.06 1.89
N VAL A 203 2.73 -9.80 1.63
CA VAL A 203 2.91 -11.13 2.24
C VAL A 203 3.06 -11.04 3.76
N PHE A 204 3.66 -9.96 4.27
CA PHE A 204 3.74 -9.71 5.72
C PHE A 204 2.36 -9.44 6.33
N TRP A 205 1.42 -8.88 5.57
CA TRP A 205 0.03 -8.74 6.00
C TRP A 205 -0.60 -10.12 6.23
N ALA A 206 -0.52 -11.00 5.24
CA ALA A 206 -1.02 -12.37 5.34
C ALA A 206 -0.33 -13.19 6.43
N LEU A 207 0.97 -12.98 6.63
CA LEU A 207 1.71 -13.58 7.75
C LEU A 207 1.20 -13.08 9.10
N GLY A 208 0.88 -11.79 9.22
CA GLY A 208 0.34 -11.21 10.45
C GLY A 208 -1.05 -11.77 10.78
N THR A 209 -1.95 -11.82 9.80
CA THR A 209 -3.31 -12.35 10.02
C THR A 209 -3.28 -13.82 10.45
N VAL A 210 -2.46 -14.65 9.81
CA VAL A 210 -2.31 -16.07 10.18
C VAL A 210 -1.62 -16.23 11.52
N PHE A 211 -0.57 -15.45 11.80
CA PHE A 211 0.13 -15.52 13.07
C PHE A 211 -0.78 -15.14 14.25
N GLU A 212 -1.64 -14.13 14.10
CA GLU A 212 -2.63 -13.76 15.10
C GLU A 212 -3.62 -14.89 15.40
N VAL A 213 -4.12 -15.57 14.37
CA VAL A 213 -5.05 -16.71 14.56
C VAL A 213 -4.35 -17.88 15.23
N ILE A 214 -3.11 -18.21 14.84
CA ILE A 214 -2.31 -19.25 15.50
C ILE A 214 -2.12 -18.91 16.98
N LEU A 215 -1.80 -17.64 17.28
CA LEU A 215 -1.67 -17.18 18.65
C LEU A 215 -2.99 -17.33 19.42
N ALA A 216 -4.12 -16.99 18.81
CA ALA A 216 -5.44 -17.16 19.40
C ALA A 216 -5.77 -18.63 19.72
N VAL A 217 -5.45 -19.58 18.82
CA VAL A 217 -5.65 -21.03 19.04
C VAL A 217 -5.00 -21.50 20.34
N PHE A 218 -3.77 -21.06 20.62
CA PHE A 218 -3.02 -21.52 21.80
C PHE A 218 -3.32 -20.71 23.07
N VAL A 219 -3.54 -19.40 22.93
CA VAL A 219 -3.63 -18.47 24.06
C VAL A 219 -5.06 -18.34 24.58
N MET A 220 -6.06 -18.33 23.70
CA MET A 220 -7.46 -18.10 24.11
C MET A 220 -8.00 -19.18 25.05
N PRO A 221 -7.78 -20.50 24.83
CA PRO A 221 -8.30 -21.53 25.72
C PRO A 221 -7.62 -21.56 27.10
N SER A 222 -6.36 -21.11 27.19
CA SER A 222 -5.53 -21.28 28.40
C SER A 222 -5.40 -20.00 29.23
N LEU A 223 -5.15 -18.87 28.58
CA LEU A 223 -4.77 -17.60 29.21
C LEU A 223 -5.81 -16.49 28.96
N GLY A 224 -6.64 -16.62 27.94
CA GLY A 224 -7.72 -15.69 27.61
C GLY A 224 -7.26 -14.42 26.87
N TRP A 225 -8.22 -13.52 26.59
CA TRP A 225 -8.06 -12.38 25.69
C TRP A 225 -7.01 -11.36 26.13
N ARG A 226 -6.78 -11.20 27.44
CA ARG A 226 -5.79 -10.24 27.96
C ARG A 226 -4.38 -10.59 27.53
N TRP A 227 -4.02 -11.87 27.60
CA TRP A 227 -2.71 -12.35 27.16
C TRP A 227 -2.56 -12.33 25.65
N LEU A 228 -3.66 -12.55 24.91
CA LEU A 228 -3.67 -12.36 23.46
C LEU A 228 -3.22 -10.94 23.11
N LEU A 229 -3.84 -9.90 23.69
CA LEU A 229 -3.44 -8.50 23.44
C LEU A 229 -1.96 -8.20 23.73
N ILE A 230 -1.39 -8.80 24.78
CA ILE A 230 0.03 -8.59 25.14
C ILE A 230 0.94 -9.29 24.15
N LEU A 231 0.63 -10.54 23.80
CA LEU A 231 1.45 -11.36 22.91
C LEU A 231 1.36 -10.88 21.45
N SER A 232 0.22 -10.33 21.04
CA SER A 232 0.05 -9.73 19.71
C SER A 232 0.91 -8.47 19.52
N ALA A 233 1.34 -7.83 20.60
CA ALA A 233 2.25 -6.67 20.55
C ALA A 233 3.72 -7.05 20.30
N VAL A 234 4.07 -8.35 20.24
CA VAL A 234 5.46 -8.82 20.08
C VAL A 234 6.14 -8.29 18.80
N PRO A 235 5.51 -8.29 17.60
CA PRO A 235 6.17 -7.73 16.42
C PRO A 235 6.40 -6.22 16.51
N LEU A 236 5.54 -5.47 17.19
CA LEU A 236 5.76 -4.05 17.48
C LEU A 236 6.96 -3.85 18.43
N LEU A 237 7.10 -4.72 19.44
CA LEU A 237 8.25 -4.70 20.34
C LEU A 237 9.56 -5.02 19.58
N LEU A 238 9.55 -6.04 18.72
CA LEU A 238 10.69 -6.38 17.87
C LEU A 238 11.05 -5.21 16.94
N PHE A 239 10.04 -4.58 16.31
CA PHE A 239 10.26 -3.39 15.51
C PHE A 239 10.86 -2.25 16.34
N ALA A 240 10.33 -1.97 17.54
CA ALA A 240 10.81 -0.91 18.41
C ALA A 240 12.29 -1.09 18.81
N VAL A 241 12.74 -2.33 19.00
CA VAL A 241 14.16 -2.65 19.26
C VAL A 241 15.00 -2.53 17.99
N LEU A 242 14.49 -2.95 16.84
CA LEU A 242 15.25 -2.93 15.58
C LEU A 242 15.24 -1.56 14.87
N CYS A 243 14.32 -0.66 15.24
CA CYS A 243 14.15 0.65 14.58
C CYS A 243 15.36 1.59 14.77
N PHE A 244 16.25 1.31 15.72
CA PHE A 244 17.51 2.06 15.86
C PHE A 244 18.42 1.92 14.64
N TRP A 245 18.38 0.77 13.97
CA TRP A 245 19.16 0.51 12.75
C TRP A 245 18.60 1.24 11.51
N LEU A 246 17.29 1.53 11.51
CA LEU A 246 16.56 2.15 10.40
C LEU A 246 17.21 3.50 10.03
N PRO A 247 17.68 3.73 8.80
CA PRO A 247 18.13 5.04 8.37
C PRO A 247 16.94 5.95 8.02
N GLU A 248 17.18 7.25 8.03
CA GLU A 248 16.23 8.23 7.49
C GLU A 248 16.32 8.26 5.96
N SER A 249 15.25 8.69 5.29
CA SER A 249 15.24 8.78 3.84
C SER A 249 16.27 9.79 3.32
N ALA A 250 17.13 9.34 2.40
CA ALA A 250 18.05 10.23 1.69
C ALA A 250 17.33 11.35 0.95
N ARG A 251 16.10 11.10 0.46
CA ARG A 251 15.27 12.10 -0.18
C ARG A 251 14.81 13.18 0.80
N TYR A 252 14.39 12.78 1.99
CA TYR A 252 14.01 13.72 3.06
C TYR A 252 15.21 14.57 3.49
N ASP A 253 16.38 13.96 3.66
CA ASP A 253 17.60 14.66 4.08
C ASP A 253 18.02 15.73 3.06
N VAL A 254 17.96 15.42 1.75
CA VAL A 254 18.25 16.39 0.68
C VAL A 254 17.25 17.56 0.71
N LEU A 255 15.94 17.26 0.84
CA LEU A 255 14.89 18.29 0.88
C LEU A 255 14.95 19.15 2.13
N SER A 256 15.43 18.61 3.24
CA SER A 256 15.63 19.33 4.50
C SER A 256 16.90 20.18 4.52
N GLY A 257 17.67 20.19 3.43
CA GLY A 257 18.95 20.92 3.31
C GLY A 257 20.16 20.17 3.89
N ASN A 258 20.00 18.94 4.38
CA ASN A 258 21.05 18.14 4.99
C ASN A 258 21.74 17.20 3.97
N GLN A 259 22.36 17.78 2.93
CA GLN A 259 22.98 17.00 1.84
C GLN A 259 24.06 16.02 2.33
N GLU A 260 24.83 16.38 3.36
CA GLU A 260 25.87 15.50 3.92
C GLU A 260 25.30 14.20 4.50
N LYS A 261 24.15 14.28 5.20
CA LYS A 261 23.47 13.10 5.75
C LYS A 261 22.91 12.22 4.64
N ALA A 262 22.35 12.82 3.59
CA ALA A 262 21.89 12.07 2.43
C ALA A 262 23.02 11.29 1.75
N ILE A 263 24.18 11.92 1.54
CA ILE A 263 25.37 11.26 0.98
C ILE A 263 25.87 10.15 1.91
N ALA A 264 25.88 10.37 3.23
CA ALA A 264 26.27 9.34 4.19
C ALA A 264 25.33 8.12 4.16
N THR A 265 24.02 8.36 4.06
CA THR A 265 23.00 7.31 3.90
C THR A 265 23.22 6.56 2.59
N LEU A 266 23.42 7.25 1.46
CA LEU A 266 23.69 6.61 0.16
C LEU A 266 25.00 5.80 0.17
N LYS A 267 26.07 6.32 0.79
CA LYS A 267 27.32 5.57 1.00
C LYS A 267 27.09 4.29 1.80
N ARG A 268 26.31 4.36 2.88
CA ARG A 268 25.96 3.18 3.68
C ARG A 268 25.26 2.12 2.82
N ILE A 269 24.29 2.52 2.01
CA ILE A 269 23.57 1.59 1.12
C ILE A 269 24.54 0.98 0.10
N ALA A 270 25.38 1.80 -0.54
CA ALA A 270 26.39 1.37 -1.50
C ALA A 270 27.37 0.34 -0.88
N THR A 271 27.88 0.61 0.34
CA THR A 271 28.78 -0.31 1.05
C THR A 271 28.11 -1.63 1.45
N GLU A 272 26.87 -1.60 1.93
CA GLU A 272 26.15 -2.84 2.30
C GLU A 272 25.77 -3.69 1.07
N ASN A 273 25.54 -3.05 -0.07
CA ASN A 273 25.23 -3.72 -1.33
C ASN A 273 26.48 -4.12 -2.12
N GLY A 274 27.67 -3.61 -1.76
CA GLY A 274 28.90 -3.83 -2.50
C GLY A 274 28.91 -3.14 -3.88
N ALA A 275 28.15 -2.05 -4.03
CA ALA A 275 28.03 -1.30 -5.27
C ALA A 275 28.81 0.03 -5.19
N PRO A 276 29.36 0.53 -6.31
CA PRO A 276 30.02 1.83 -6.34
C PRO A 276 29.00 2.98 -6.21
N MET A 277 29.44 4.09 -5.62
CA MET A 277 28.65 5.33 -5.58
C MET A 277 28.75 6.05 -6.94
N PRO A 278 27.66 6.63 -7.48
CA PRO A 278 27.76 7.49 -8.65
C PRO A 278 28.70 8.68 -8.40
N LEU A 279 29.44 9.06 -9.43
CA LEU A 279 30.31 10.24 -9.41
C LEU A 279 29.47 11.49 -9.61
N GLY A 280 29.79 12.56 -8.87
CA GLY A 280 29.16 13.87 -9.05
C GLY A 280 28.68 14.56 -7.77
N LYS A 281 28.05 15.73 -7.94
CA LYS A 281 27.39 16.47 -6.86
C LYS A 281 25.92 16.10 -6.78
N LEU A 282 25.45 15.84 -5.55
CA LEU A 282 24.05 15.54 -5.27
C LEU A 282 23.20 16.80 -5.46
N ILE A 283 22.27 16.75 -6.42
CA ILE A 283 21.32 17.84 -6.68
C ILE A 283 19.92 17.48 -6.18
N ILE A 284 19.15 18.50 -5.84
CA ILE A 284 17.76 18.35 -5.41
C ILE A 284 16.91 18.14 -6.66
N SER A 285 16.09 17.08 -6.70
CA SER A 285 15.09 16.93 -7.75
C SER A 285 14.10 18.09 -7.67
N ARG A 286 13.92 18.82 -8.78
CA ARG A 286 12.93 19.89 -8.88
C ARG A 286 11.56 19.24 -8.73
N GLN A 287 10.97 19.34 -7.55
CA GLN A 287 9.69 18.72 -7.26
C GLN A 287 8.65 19.33 -8.21
N GLU A 288 8.06 18.51 -9.10
CA GLU A 288 6.88 18.95 -9.84
C GLU A 288 5.84 19.43 -8.82
N ASP A 289 5.19 20.55 -9.12
CA ASP A 289 4.16 21.11 -8.25
C ASP A 289 3.16 19.99 -7.88
N ARG A 290 3.05 19.71 -6.57
CA ARG A 290 2.08 18.71 -6.07
C ARG A 290 0.70 19.12 -6.60
N GLY A 291 0.03 18.18 -7.27
CA GLY A 291 -1.31 18.41 -7.80
C GLY A 291 -2.28 18.81 -6.68
N ARG A 292 -3.23 19.68 -6.99
CA ARG A 292 -4.28 20.12 -6.08
C ARG A 292 -5.44 19.13 -6.10
N MET A 293 -6.22 19.08 -5.02
CA MET A 293 -7.44 18.24 -4.95
C MET A 293 -8.41 18.51 -6.12
N LYS A 294 -8.44 19.75 -6.62
CA LYS A 294 -9.27 20.14 -7.77
C LYS A 294 -8.86 19.42 -9.06
N ASP A 295 -7.60 19.03 -9.19
CA ASP A 295 -7.05 18.41 -10.41
C ASP A 295 -7.61 16.98 -10.60
N LEU A 296 -7.98 16.30 -9.50
CA LEU A 296 -8.66 15.00 -9.53
C LEU A 296 -10.08 15.06 -10.12
N PHE A 297 -10.71 16.23 -10.07
CA PHE A 297 -12.08 16.47 -10.56
C PHE A 297 -12.11 17.15 -11.93
N THR A 298 -10.96 17.26 -12.59
CA THR A 298 -10.87 17.70 -13.98
C THR A 298 -11.78 16.81 -14.85
N PRO A 299 -12.44 17.34 -15.91
CA PRO A 299 -13.40 16.58 -16.71
C PRO A 299 -12.93 15.22 -17.21
N HIS A 300 -11.61 15.07 -17.39
CA HIS A 300 -10.95 13.85 -17.79
C HIS A 300 -10.81 12.81 -16.66
N PHE A 301 -10.51 13.22 -15.42
CA PHE A 301 -10.26 12.29 -14.31
C PHE A 301 -11.48 12.07 -13.41
N ARG A 302 -12.47 12.97 -13.40
CA ARG A 302 -13.61 12.94 -12.47
C ARG A 302 -14.31 11.58 -12.39
N TRP A 303 -14.56 10.94 -13.53
CA TRP A 303 -15.25 9.65 -13.58
C TRP A 303 -14.36 8.52 -13.06
N THR A 304 -13.08 8.52 -13.44
CA THR A 304 -12.10 7.57 -12.91
C THR A 304 -11.96 7.71 -11.40
N THR A 305 -11.85 8.94 -10.88
CA THR A 305 -11.74 9.22 -9.45
C THR A 305 -12.97 8.74 -8.68
N LEU A 306 -14.18 9.06 -9.15
CA LEU A 306 -15.42 8.61 -8.49
C LEU A 306 -15.59 7.08 -8.51
N LEU A 307 -15.29 6.43 -9.64
CA LEU A 307 -15.33 4.97 -9.74
C LEU A 307 -14.27 4.33 -8.83
N LEU A 308 -13.06 4.88 -8.77
CA LEU A 308 -12.02 4.38 -7.87
C LEU A 308 -12.36 4.57 -6.40
N TRP A 309 -12.94 5.71 -6.02
CA TRP A 309 -13.42 5.93 -4.66
C TRP A 309 -14.44 4.86 -4.25
N PHE A 310 -15.39 4.56 -5.12
CA PHE A 310 -16.36 3.49 -4.87
C PHE A 310 -15.71 2.11 -4.83
N ILE A 311 -14.79 1.80 -5.74
CA ILE A 311 -14.06 0.52 -5.74
C ILE A 311 -13.29 0.34 -4.44
N TRP A 312 -12.53 1.34 -4.00
CA TRP A 312 -11.76 1.29 -2.75
C TRP A 312 -12.65 1.20 -1.52
N PHE A 313 -13.76 1.96 -1.50
CA PHE A 313 -14.79 1.84 -0.48
C PHE A 313 -15.29 0.40 -0.37
N SER A 314 -15.77 -0.18 -1.46
CA SER A 314 -16.34 -1.53 -1.49
C SER A 314 -15.31 -2.60 -1.13
N ASN A 315 -14.04 -2.40 -1.52
CA ASN A 315 -12.97 -3.32 -1.21
C ASN A 315 -12.70 -3.41 0.28
N ALA A 316 -12.53 -2.26 0.94
CA ALA A 316 -12.29 -2.21 2.39
C ALA A 316 -13.53 -2.61 3.17
N PHE A 317 -14.71 -2.15 2.75
CA PHE A 317 -15.99 -2.53 3.33
C PHE A 317 -16.14 -4.06 3.36
N SER A 318 -15.88 -4.74 2.24
CA SER A 318 -16.04 -6.18 2.12
C SER A 318 -14.87 -6.99 2.68
N TYR A 319 -13.62 -6.52 2.57
CA TYR A 319 -12.46 -7.22 3.14
C TYR A 319 -12.57 -7.28 4.67
N TYR A 320 -12.66 -6.11 5.33
CA TYR A 320 -12.79 -6.06 6.79
C TYR A 320 -14.15 -6.59 7.25
N GLY A 321 -15.21 -6.41 6.45
CA GLY A 321 -16.52 -6.98 6.71
C GLY A 321 -16.50 -8.49 6.76
N LEU A 322 -15.85 -9.14 5.78
CA LEU A 322 -15.68 -10.59 5.75
C LEU A 322 -14.86 -11.06 6.96
N VAL A 323 -13.79 -10.36 7.33
CA VAL A 323 -12.95 -10.71 8.49
C VAL A 323 -13.77 -10.73 9.78
N LEU A 324 -14.58 -9.70 10.03
CA LEU A 324 -15.45 -9.62 11.21
C LEU A 324 -16.62 -10.62 11.13
N LEU A 325 -17.27 -10.71 9.97
CA LEU A 325 -18.39 -11.62 9.74
C LEU A 325 -18.00 -13.09 9.92
N THR A 326 -16.76 -13.46 9.59
CA THR A 326 -16.29 -14.86 9.66
C THR A 326 -16.36 -15.39 11.09
N THR A 327 -15.90 -14.63 12.08
CA THR A 327 -15.91 -15.07 13.48
C THR A 327 -17.33 -15.13 14.05
N GLU A 328 -18.16 -14.14 13.73
CA GLU A 328 -19.58 -14.10 14.12
C GLU A 328 -20.38 -15.25 13.47
N LEU A 329 -20.08 -15.61 12.21
CA LEU A 329 -20.78 -16.67 11.49
C LEU A 329 -20.40 -18.07 12.00
N PHE A 330 -19.16 -18.29 12.43
CA PHE A 330 -18.77 -19.53 13.10
C PHE A 330 -19.36 -19.63 14.51
N GLN A 331 -19.42 -18.52 15.25
CA GLN A 331 -20.04 -18.47 16.57
C GLN A 331 -21.56 -18.72 16.54
N ALA A 332 -22.26 -18.29 15.48
CA ALA A 332 -23.70 -18.51 15.36
C ALA A 332 -24.10 -19.99 15.12
N GLY A 333 -23.14 -20.88 14.87
CA GLY A 333 -23.37 -22.28 14.51
C GLY A 333 -23.96 -22.46 13.11
N ASP A 334 -24.09 -23.72 12.65
CA ASP A 334 -24.54 -24.06 11.29
C ASP A 334 -25.73 -23.19 10.85
N VAL A 335 -25.57 -22.46 9.73
CA VAL A 335 -26.62 -21.62 9.10
C VAL A 335 -27.91 -22.42 8.85
N CYS A 336 -27.77 -23.74 8.63
CA CYS A 336 -28.88 -24.68 8.53
C CYS A 336 -29.64 -24.91 9.86
N SER A 337 -28.97 -24.86 11.01
CA SER A 337 -29.63 -24.97 12.33
C SER A 337 -30.50 -23.74 12.64
N ILE A 338 -30.09 -22.56 12.14
CA ILE A 338 -30.84 -21.29 12.28
C ILE A 338 -32.13 -21.33 11.45
N SER A 339 -32.06 -21.89 10.23
CA SER A 339 -33.24 -22.08 9.36
C SER A 339 -34.21 -23.14 9.92
N SER A 340 -33.70 -24.24 10.49
CA SER A 340 -34.53 -25.24 11.17
C SER A 340 -35.10 -24.75 12.52
N ARG A 341 -34.41 -23.85 13.24
CA ARG A 341 -34.93 -23.20 14.46
C ARG A 341 -36.13 -22.28 14.21
N LYS A 342 -36.43 -21.88 12.95
CA LYS A 342 -37.67 -21.14 12.64
C LYS A 342 -38.97 -21.92 12.89
N LYS A 343 -38.92 -23.24 13.15
CA LYS A 343 -40.13 -24.03 13.48
C LYS A 343 -40.36 -24.26 14.97
N ALA A 344 -39.43 -23.91 15.84
CA ALA A 344 -39.64 -23.97 17.28
C ALA A 344 -38.79 -22.89 17.94
N VAL A 345 -39.45 -22.04 18.75
CA VAL A 345 -38.92 -20.89 19.48
C VAL A 345 -39.27 -19.58 18.80
N GLU A 346 -40.38 -19.00 19.26
CA GLU A 346 -40.59 -17.56 19.39
C GLU A 346 -39.25 -16.83 19.53
N ALA A 347 -39.11 -15.68 18.87
CA ALA A 347 -37.97 -14.78 19.03
C ALA A 347 -37.77 -14.38 20.50
N LYS A 348 -37.11 -15.24 21.28
CA LYS A 348 -36.33 -14.86 22.43
C LYS A 348 -34.97 -14.50 21.89
N CYS A 349 -34.76 -13.19 21.71
CA CYS A 349 -33.44 -12.59 21.84
C CYS A 349 -32.91 -12.89 23.25
N SER A 350 -32.40 -14.10 23.48
CA SER A 350 -31.23 -14.29 24.33
C SER A 350 -30.08 -14.28 23.34
N LEU A 351 -29.24 -13.25 23.26
CA LEU A 351 -28.07 -13.10 24.14
C LEU A 351 -27.38 -14.44 24.47
N ALA A 352 -27.41 -15.40 23.55
CA ALA A 352 -26.61 -16.60 23.63
C ALA A 352 -25.19 -16.19 23.25
N CYS A 353 -24.49 -15.66 24.24
CA CYS A 353 -23.05 -15.55 24.18
C CYS A 353 -22.48 -16.98 24.13
N GLU A 354 -21.91 -17.35 22.99
CA GLU A 354 -21.13 -18.58 22.84
C GLU A 354 -19.66 -18.21 22.60
N TYR A 355 -18.73 -18.85 23.30
CA TYR A 355 -17.31 -18.63 23.06
C TYR A 355 -16.86 -19.41 21.81
N LEU A 356 -15.89 -18.87 21.06
CA LEU A 356 -15.27 -19.62 19.95
C LEU A 356 -14.65 -20.91 20.49
N SER A 357 -15.00 -22.03 19.85
CA SER A 357 -14.45 -23.34 20.12
C SER A 357 -13.12 -23.57 19.38
N GLU A 358 -12.39 -24.63 19.74
CA GLU A 358 -11.16 -25.02 19.03
C GLU A 358 -11.41 -25.26 17.54
N GLU A 359 -12.56 -25.83 17.18
CA GLU A 359 -12.95 -26.05 15.78
C GLU A 359 -13.13 -24.71 15.03
N ASP A 360 -13.70 -23.69 15.68
CA ASP A 360 -13.92 -22.37 15.07
C ASP A 360 -12.60 -21.64 14.81
N TYR A 361 -11.64 -21.79 15.72
CA TYR A 361 -10.29 -21.25 15.50
C TYR A 361 -9.56 -21.97 14.37
N MET A 362 -9.75 -23.29 14.21
CA MET A 362 -9.18 -24.03 13.08
C MET A 362 -9.82 -23.61 11.75
N ASP A 363 -11.13 -23.37 11.70
CA ASP A 363 -11.81 -22.85 10.52
C ASP A 363 -11.37 -21.40 10.20
N LEU A 364 -11.15 -20.56 11.23
CA LEU A 364 -10.56 -19.24 11.07
C LEU A 364 -9.13 -19.33 10.50
N LEU A 365 -8.35 -20.31 10.92
CA LEU A 365 -7.00 -20.55 10.39
C LEU A 365 -7.06 -20.95 8.91
N TRP A 366 -7.96 -21.85 8.54
CA TRP A 366 -8.14 -22.23 7.13
C TRP A 366 -8.53 -21.04 6.27
N THR A 367 -9.53 -20.26 6.70
CA THR A 367 -9.97 -19.10 5.93
C THR A 367 -8.89 -18.04 5.81
N THR A 368 -8.07 -17.79 6.84
CA THR A 368 -6.97 -16.81 6.77
C THR A 368 -5.79 -17.25 5.92
N LEU A 369 -5.49 -18.55 5.89
CA LEU A 369 -4.48 -19.12 4.98
C LEU A 369 -4.81 -18.90 3.51
N SER A 370 -6.07 -18.57 3.17
CA SER A 370 -6.50 -18.28 1.79
C SER A 370 -5.85 -17.02 1.20
N GLU A 371 -5.32 -16.12 2.03
CA GLU A 371 -4.67 -14.90 1.54
C GLU A 371 -3.44 -15.25 0.70
N PHE A 372 -2.60 -16.21 1.13
CA PHE A 372 -1.40 -16.63 0.36
C PHE A 372 -1.71 -17.12 -1.07
N PRO A 373 -2.56 -18.15 -1.29
CA PRO A 373 -2.91 -18.58 -2.63
C PRO A 373 -3.71 -17.52 -3.37
N GLY A 374 -4.57 -16.74 -2.68
CA GLY A 374 -5.33 -15.64 -3.28
C GLY A 374 -4.45 -14.59 -3.94
N VAL A 375 -3.38 -14.17 -3.25
CA VAL A 375 -2.38 -13.24 -3.79
C VAL A 375 -1.69 -13.82 -5.02
N LEU A 376 -1.20 -15.07 -4.95
CA LEU A 376 -0.51 -15.71 -6.07
C LEU A 376 -1.41 -15.89 -7.29
N VAL A 377 -2.64 -16.34 -7.09
CA VAL A 377 -3.64 -16.50 -8.15
C VAL A 377 -3.99 -15.16 -8.76
N THR A 378 -4.20 -14.12 -7.95
CA THR A 378 -4.55 -12.80 -8.46
C THR A 378 -3.40 -12.17 -9.23
N LEU A 379 -2.16 -12.30 -8.78
CA LEU A 379 -0.97 -11.87 -9.51
C LEU A 379 -0.82 -12.59 -10.85
N TRP A 380 -1.14 -13.89 -10.90
CA TRP A 380 -1.13 -14.60 -12.17
C TRP A 380 -2.25 -14.11 -13.12
N ILE A 381 -3.44 -13.83 -12.58
CA ILE A 381 -4.59 -13.32 -13.35
C ILE A 381 -4.33 -11.89 -13.85
N ILE A 382 -3.73 -11.01 -13.04
CA ILE A 382 -3.52 -9.58 -13.37
C ILE A 382 -2.63 -9.39 -14.60
N ASP A 383 -1.66 -10.28 -14.78
CA ASP A 383 -0.77 -10.28 -15.94
C ASP A 383 -1.46 -10.83 -17.19
N ARG A 384 -2.40 -11.77 -17.04
CA ARG A 384 -3.14 -12.40 -18.16
C ARG A 384 -4.32 -11.55 -18.62
N LEU A 385 -5.24 -11.18 -17.73
CA LEU A 385 -6.50 -10.52 -18.06
C LEU A 385 -6.42 -8.99 -18.07
N GLY A 386 -5.38 -8.42 -17.47
CA GLY A 386 -5.27 -6.96 -17.23
C GLY A 386 -5.89 -6.56 -15.89
N ARG A 387 -5.62 -5.32 -15.46
CA ARG A 387 -5.91 -4.88 -14.08
C ARG A 387 -7.42 -4.70 -13.88
N LYS A 388 -8.08 -4.08 -14.84
CA LYS A 388 -9.52 -3.76 -14.80
C LYS A 388 -10.38 -5.02 -14.69
N LYS A 389 -10.14 -5.99 -15.57
CA LYS A 389 -10.88 -7.26 -15.60
C LYS A 389 -10.61 -8.11 -14.38
N THR A 390 -9.37 -8.07 -13.85
CA THR A 390 -9.01 -8.79 -12.63
C THR A 390 -9.77 -8.26 -11.42
N MET A 391 -9.85 -6.92 -11.25
CA MET A 391 -10.67 -6.31 -10.19
C MET A 391 -12.15 -6.72 -10.31
N ALA A 392 -12.72 -6.63 -11.52
CA ALA A 392 -14.10 -7.02 -11.75
C ALA A 392 -14.37 -8.50 -11.43
N LEU A 393 -13.46 -9.40 -11.83
CA LEU A 393 -13.55 -10.83 -11.56
C LEU A 393 -13.49 -11.12 -10.05
N CYS A 394 -12.57 -10.48 -9.33
CA CYS A 394 -12.44 -10.64 -7.87
C CYS A 394 -13.73 -10.27 -7.14
N PHE A 395 -14.32 -9.11 -7.47
CA PHE A 395 -15.58 -8.68 -6.88
C PHE A 395 -16.77 -9.58 -7.27
N ALA A 396 -16.81 -10.05 -8.52
CA ALA A 396 -17.87 -10.95 -8.98
C ALA A 396 -17.82 -12.30 -8.25
N ILE A 397 -16.62 -12.89 -8.07
CA ILE A 397 -16.46 -14.14 -7.34
C ILE A 397 -16.81 -13.96 -5.86
N PHE A 398 -16.34 -12.89 -5.21
CA PHE A 398 -16.72 -12.59 -3.84
C PHE A 398 -18.24 -12.44 -3.67
N SER A 399 -18.90 -11.71 -4.57
CA SER A 399 -20.35 -11.53 -4.56
C SER A 399 -21.07 -12.86 -4.74
N PHE A 400 -20.60 -13.72 -5.64
CA PHE A 400 -21.17 -15.04 -5.87
C PHE A 400 -21.02 -15.95 -4.64
N CYS A 401 -19.83 -16.03 -4.05
CA CYS A 401 -19.60 -16.78 -2.82
C CYS A 401 -20.47 -16.27 -1.67
N SER A 402 -20.57 -14.95 -1.49
CA SER A 402 -21.40 -14.33 -0.45
C SER A 402 -22.90 -14.60 -0.62
N LEU A 403 -23.39 -14.64 -1.87
CA LEU A 403 -24.77 -15.04 -2.15
C LEU A 403 -25.00 -16.53 -1.89
N LEU A 404 -24.04 -17.39 -2.21
CA LEU A 404 -24.11 -18.82 -1.90
C LEU A 404 -24.15 -19.08 -0.38
N LEU A 405 -23.45 -18.27 0.41
CA LEU A 405 -23.54 -18.31 1.88
C LEU A 405 -24.95 -18.00 2.41
N SER A 406 -25.81 -17.36 1.61
CA SER A 406 -27.21 -17.14 1.98
C SER A 406 -28.06 -18.41 1.87
N ILE A 407 -27.57 -19.48 1.24
CA ILE A 407 -28.27 -20.77 1.18
C ILE A 407 -27.89 -21.60 2.42
N CYS A 408 -28.72 -22.58 2.78
CA CYS A 408 -28.38 -23.57 3.79
C CYS A 408 -27.13 -24.35 3.34
N VAL A 409 -26.01 -24.15 4.04
CA VAL A 409 -24.70 -24.72 3.69
C VAL A 409 -24.11 -25.42 4.92
N TRP A 410 -23.45 -26.56 4.71
CA TRP A 410 -22.73 -27.31 5.74
C TRP A 410 -21.42 -26.61 6.16
N ARG A 411 -20.96 -26.80 7.41
CA ARG A 411 -19.71 -26.21 7.96
C ARG A 411 -18.51 -26.26 7.02
N ASN A 412 -18.17 -27.42 6.45
CA ASN A 412 -17.02 -27.53 5.53
C ASN A 412 -17.17 -26.68 4.26
N MET A 413 -18.40 -26.56 3.75
CA MET A 413 -18.69 -25.76 2.57
C MET A 413 -18.76 -24.26 2.93
N LEU A 414 -19.16 -23.92 4.15
CA LEU A 414 -19.06 -22.56 4.71
C LEU A 414 -17.58 -22.11 4.73
N THR A 415 -16.70 -22.90 5.35
CA THR A 415 -15.25 -22.61 5.40
C THR A 415 -14.68 -22.49 3.99
N LEU A 416 -15.04 -23.38 3.05
CA LEU A 416 -14.59 -23.31 1.66
C LEU A 416 -15.06 -22.03 0.94
N LEU A 417 -16.32 -21.63 1.11
CA LEU A 417 -16.85 -20.41 0.49
C LEU A 417 -16.19 -19.16 1.07
N LEU A 418 -15.97 -19.11 2.39
CA LEU A 418 -15.24 -18.03 3.06
C LEU A 418 -13.78 -17.97 2.63
N PHE A 419 -13.12 -19.12 2.48
CA PHE A 419 -11.75 -19.24 1.94
C PHE A 419 -11.65 -18.61 0.54
N ILE A 420 -12.56 -18.98 -0.37
CA ILE A 420 -12.58 -18.44 -1.72
C ILE A 420 -12.90 -16.94 -1.69
N ALA A 421 -13.92 -16.53 -0.94
CA ALA A 421 -14.30 -15.11 -0.82
C ALA A 421 -13.12 -14.26 -0.32
N ARG A 422 -12.43 -14.71 0.74
CA ARG A 422 -11.30 -13.99 1.34
C ARG A 422 -10.11 -13.90 0.39
N ALA A 423 -9.78 -15.00 -0.30
CA ALA A 423 -8.70 -15.02 -1.29
C ALA A 423 -8.91 -13.99 -2.41
N PHE A 424 -10.12 -13.91 -2.98
CA PHE A 424 -10.41 -13.01 -4.09
C PHE A 424 -10.60 -11.55 -3.66
N ILE A 425 -11.21 -11.27 -2.52
CA ILE A 425 -11.34 -9.87 -2.05
C ILE A 425 -9.98 -9.29 -1.67
N SER A 426 -9.09 -10.07 -1.05
CA SER A 426 -7.69 -9.68 -0.80
C SER A 426 -6.95 -9.39 -2.12
N GLY A 427 -7.15 -10.24 -3.13
CA GLY A 427 -6.61 -10.01 -4.47
C GLY A 427 -7.14 -8.73 -5.13
N GLY A 428 -8.44 -8.45 -4.98
CA GLY A 428 -9.05 -7.21 -5.43
C GLY A 428 -8.39 -5.98 -4.81
N PHE A 429 -8.02 -6.05 -3.52
CA PHE A 429 -7.28 -5.01 -2.80
C PHE A 429 -5.92 -4.72 -3.44
N GLN A 430 -5.16 -5.76 -3.77
CA GLN A 430 -3.87 -5.62 -4.43
C GLN A 430 -3.98 -5.07 -5.86
N ALA A 431 -4.96 -5.54 -6.62
CA ALA A 431 -5.21 -5.03 -7.97
C ALA A 431 -5.55 -3.53 -7.96
N ALA A 432 -6.32 -3.07 -6.97
CA ALA A 432 -6.63 -1.65 -6.78
C ALA A 432 -5.39 -0.82 -6.41
N TYR A 433 -4.50 -1.35 -5.55
CA TYR A 433 -3.22 -0.71 -5.21
C TYR A 433 -2.28 -0.57 -6.40
N VAL A 434 -2.28 -1.51 -7.33
CA VAL A 434 -1.47 -1.45 -8.56
C VAL A 434 -2.10 -0.51 -9.58
N TYR A 435 -3.41 -0.61 -9.80
CA TYR A 435 -4.12 0.16 -10.82
C TYR A 435 -4.14 1.67 -10.53
N THR A 436 -4.38 2.06 -9.28
CA THR A 436 -4.55 3.47 -8.89
C THR A 436 -3.33 4.34 -9.27
N PRO A 437 -2.07 3.99 -8.90
CA PRO A 437 -0.91 4.77 -9.28
C PRO A 437 -0.55 4.69 -10.78
N GLU A 438 -0.96 3.64 -11.48
CA GLU A 438 -0.76 3.49 -12.93
C GLU A 438 -1.67 4.42 -13.75
N VAL A 439 -2.83 4.84 -13.20
CA VAL A 439 -3.81 5.69 -13.90
C VAL A 439 -3.52 7.19 -13.77
N TYR A 440 -2.97 7.61 -12.62
CA TYR A 440 -2.71 9.02 -12.36
C TYR A 440 -1.28 9.43 -12.78
N PRO A 441 -1.12 10.64 -13.35
CA PRO A 441 0.20 11.18 -13.68
C PRO A 441 1.00 11.47 -12.41
N THR A 442 2.33 11.54 -12.53
CA THR A 442 3.25 11.66 -11.38
C THR A 442 2.88 12.77 -10.40
N ALA A 443 2.48 13.95 -10.87
CA ALA A 443 2.09 15.08 -10.03
C ALA A 443 0.85 14.85 -9.15
N THR A 444 -0.14 14.05 -9.60
CA THR A 444 -1.39 13.76 -8.87
C THR A 444 -1.48 12.33 -8.34
N ARG A 445 -0.51 11.46 -8.66
CA ARG A 445 -0.47 10.04 -8.28
C ARG A 445 -0.65 9.80 -6.79
N ALA A 446 0.15 10.50 -5.97
CA ALA A 446 0.10 10.37 -4.52
C ALA A 446 -1.25 10.85 -3.96
N LEU A 447 -1.83 11.90 -4.54
CA LEU A 447 -3.13 12.44 -4.14
C LEU A 447 -4.28 11.50 -4.53
N GLY A 448 -4.24 10.93 -5.73
CA GLY A 448 -5.20 9.92 -6.20
C GLY A 448 -5.24 8.71 -5.27
N LEU A 449 -4.07 8.13 -4.98
CA LEU A 449 -3.96 7.00 -4.05
C LEU A 449 -4.42 7.37 -2.63
N GLY A 450 -4.01 8.54 -2.12
CA GLY A 450 -4.37 9.00 -0.78
C GLY A 450 -5.88 9.21 -0.59
N THR A 451 -6.56 9.80 -1.58
CA THR A 451 -8.02 10.02 -1.52
C THR A 451 -8.81 8.73 -1.66
N CYS A 452 -8.37 7.82 -2.52
CA CYS A 452 -8.94 6.47 -2.63
C CYS A 452 -8.78 5.68 -1.31
N SER A 453 -7.60 5.72 -0.70
CA SER A 453 -7.33 5.11 0.61
C SER A 453 -8.21 5.73 1.71
N GLY A 454 -8.42 7.05 1.69
CA GLY A 454 -9.35 7.72 2.58
C GLY A 454 -10.77 7.17 2.47
N MET A 455 -11.25 6.93 1.24
CA MET A 455 -12.58 6.35 1.01
C MET A 455 -12.69 4.88 1.43
N ALA A 456 -11.61 4.10 1.26
CA ALA A 456 -11.52 2.75 1.83
C ALA A 456 -11.72 2.75 3.36
N ARG A 457 -11.14 3.71 4.07
CA ARG A 457 -11.34 3.82 5.53
C ARG A 457 -12.79 4.15 5.92
N VAL A 458 -13.52 4.90 5.10
CA VAL A 458 -14.96 5.11 5.31
C VAL A 458 -15.72 3.80 5.19
N GLY A 459 -15.39 2.96 4.19
CA GLY A 459 -15.95 1.61 4.08
C GLY A 459 -15.63 0.73 5.28
N ALA A 460 -14.38 0.76 5.73
CA ALA A 460 -13.92 0.04 6.91
C ALA A 460 -14.59 0.53 8.22
N LEU A 461 -14.93 1.82 8.32
CA LEU A 461 -15.64 2.37 9.48
C LEU A 461 -17.09 1.89 9.58
N ILE A 462 -17.77 1.76 8.44
CA ILE A 462 -19.19 1.37 8.35
C ILE A 462 -19.36 -0.15 8.53
N THR A 463 -18.38 -0.93 8.07
CA THR A 463 -18.49 -2.39 8.02
C THR A 463 -18.83 -3.06 9.36
N PRO A 464 -18.34 -2.64 10.54
CA PRO A 464 -18.63 -3.35 11.77
C PRO A 464 -20.08 -3.22 12.23
N PHE A 465 -20.72 -2.08 11.95
CA PHE A 465 -22.16 -1.94 12.18
C PHE A 465 -22.98 -2.89 11.30
N ILE A 466 -22.52 -3.14 10.07
CA ILE A 466 -23.18 -4.10 9.17
C ILE A 466 -22.87 -5.55 9.61
N ALA A 467 -21.60 -5.88 9.83
CA ALA A 467 -21.16 -7.23 10.20
C ALA A 467 -21.63 -7.68 11.58
N GLN A 468 -21.81 -6.77 12.55
CA GLN A 468 -22.07 -7.15 13.95
C GLN A 468 -23.47 -6.76 14.43
N VAL A 469 -24.02 -5.61 14.01
CA VAL A 469 -25.40 -5.20 14.41
C VAL A 469 -26.44 -5.73 13.42
N MET A 470 -26.21 -5.57 12.11
CA MET A 470 -27.20 -5.99 11.12
C MET A 470 -27.30 -7.52 11.01
N LEU A 471 -26.21 -8.23 11.33
CA LEU A 471 -26.16 -9.68 11.37
C LEU A 471 -27.15 -10.29 12.38
N GLU A 472 -27.29 -9.66 13.56
CA GLU A 472 -28.27 -10.09 14.57
C GLU A 472 -29.72 -9.99 14.09
N SER A 473 -30.02 -8.97 13.26
CA SER A 473 -31.36 -8.80 12.69
C SER A 473 -31.62 -9.81 11.58
N SER A 474 -30.69 -9.94 10.63
CA SER A 474 -30.81 -10.89 9.53
C SER A 474 -29.46 -11.17 8.85
N VAL A 475 -29.05 -12.43 8.88
CA VAL A 475 -27.89 -12.94 8.14
C VAL A 475 -28.04 -12.74 6.63
N TYR A 476 -29.23 -13.01 6.10
CA TYR A 476 -29.53 -12.85 4.67
C TYR A 476 -29.39 -11.39 4.22
N LEU A 477 -29.87 -10.44 5.03
CA LEU A 477 -29.75 -9.02 4.71
C LEU A 477 -28.28 -8.59 4.71
N THR A 478 -27.49 -9.09 5.66
CA THR A 478 -26.06 -8.79 5.80
C THR A 478 -25.27 -9.27 4.60
N LEU A 479 -25.44 -10.52 4.21
CA LEU A 479 -24.82 -11.08 3.01
C LEU A 479 -25.31 -10.40 1.72
N ALA A 480 -26.58 -10.00 1.65
CA ALA A 480 -27.12 -9.27 0.51
C ALA A 480 -26.49 -7.87 0.35
N VAL A 481 -26.21 -7.16 1.45
CA VAL A 481 -25.54 -5.86 1.41
C VAL A 481 -24.09 -5.98 0.93
N TYR A 482 -23.32 -6.94 1.46
CA TYR A 482 -21.95 -7.17 1.01
C TYR A 482 -21.88 -7.61 -0.46
N SER A 483 -22.72 -8.58 -0.86
CA SER A 483 -22.76 -9.05 -2.23
C SER A 483 -23.24 -7.97 -3.21
N GLY A 484 -24.30 -7.22 -2.89
CA GLY A 484 -24.78 -6.11 -3.70
C GLY A 484 -23.73 -5.01 -3.88
N CYS A 485 -23.03 -4.64 -2.80
CA CYS A 485 -21.95 -3.66 -2.84
C CYS A 485 -20.80 -4.11 -3.76
N CYS A 486 -20.37 -5.38 -3.65
CA CYS A 486 -19.34 -5.94 -4.51
C CYS A 486 -19.79 -6.12 -5.96
N LEU A 487 -21.04 -6.51 -6.22
CA LEU A 487 -21.56 -6.61 -7.59
C LEU A 487 -21.55 -5.25 -8.29
N LEU A 488 -21.97 -4.20 -7.58
CA LEU A 488 -21.86 -2.82 -8.08
C LEU A 488 -20.40 -2.42 -8.31
N ALA A 489 -19.47 -2.84 -7.43
CA ALA A 489 -18.04 -2.57 -7.60
C ALA A 489 -17.44 -3.32 -8.79
N ALA A 490 -17.91 -4.53 -9.08
CA ALA A 490 -17.53 -5.29 -10.27
C ALA A 490 -17.98 -4.54 -11.54
N VAL A 491 -19.21 -4.03 -11.56
CA VAL A 491 -19.75 -3.21 -12.64
C VAL A 491 -18.96 -1.90 -12.77
N ALA A 492 -18.69 -1.20 -11.66
CA ALA A 492 -17.86 0.01 -11.64
C ALA A 492 -16.45 -0.24 -12.19
N SER A 493 -15.85 -1.38 -11.84
CA SER A 493 -14.56 -1.82 -12.38
C SER A 493 -14.64 -2.00 -13.90
N CYS A 494 -15.72 -2.59 -14.42
CA CYS A 494 -15.96 -2.69 -15.87
C CYS A 494 -16.18 -1.35 -16.58
N PHE A 495 -16.58 -0.30 -15.87
CA PHE A 495 -16.74 1.05 -16.43
C PHE A 495 -15.49 1.93 -16.34
N LEU A 496 -14.41 1.47 -15.70
CA LEU A 496 -13.15 2.21 -15.68
C LEU A 496 -12.65 2.51 -17.11
N PRO A 497 -12.33 3.77 -17.44
CA PRO A 497 -12.08 4.17 -18.82
C PRO A 497 -10.73 3.67 -19.38
N ILE A 498 -9.78 3.35 -18.50
CA ILE A 498 -8.38 3.09 -18.87
C ILE A 498 -7.98 1.67 -18.44
N GLU A 499 -7.42 0.89 -19.35
CA GLU A 499 -6.69 -0.34 -19.02
C GLU A 499 -5.19 -0.03 -18.97
N THR A 500 -4.54 -0.39 -17.87
CA THR A 500 -3.13 -0.05 -17.59
C THR A 500 -2.16 -1.17 -17.94
N LYS A 501 -2.66 -2.37 -18.29
CA LYS A 501 -1.81 -3.50 -18.69
C LYS A 501 -0.80 -3.11 -19.78
N GLY A 502 0.48 -3.33 -19.49
CA GLY A 502 1.59 -3.10 -20.43
C GLY A 502 1.93 -1.62 -20.67
N ARG A 503 1.37 -0.69 -19.89
CA ARG A 503 1.74 0.73 -19.95
C ARG A 503 2.87 1.02 -18.96
N GLY A 504 3.85 1.82 -19.37
CA GLY A 504 4.82 2.41 -18.43
C GLY A 504 4.12 3.38 -17.47
N LEU A 505 4.72 3.62 -16.30
CA LEU A 505 4.25 4.66 -15.39
C LEU A 505 4.25 6.01 -16.14
N GLN A 506 3.11 6.71 -16.14
CA GLN A 506 2.99 7.98 -16.87
C GLN A 506 3.89 9.05 -16.23
N GLU A 507 4.94 9.44 -16.96
CA GLU A 507 5.85 10.53 -16.61
C GLU A 507 5.40 11.89 -17.18
N SER A 508 4.38 11.92 -18.05
CA SER A 508 3.95 13.16 -18.71
C SER A 508 3.26 14.13 -17.76
N SER A 509 3.64 15.41 -17.88
CA SER A 509 3.07 16.50 -17.12
C SER A 509 1.59 16.72 -17.46
N HIS A 510 0.83 17.33 -16.55
CA HIS A 510 -0.63 17.57 -16.70
C HIS A 510 -1.01 18.35 -17.99
N ARG A 511 -0.04 19.08 -18.59
CA ARG A 511 -0.19 19.83 -19.85
C ARG A 511 0.05 18.98 -21.09
N GLU A 512 1.06 18.12 -21.09
CA GLU A 512 1.39 17.24 -22.24
C GLU A 512 0.36 16.12 -22.39
N TRP A 513 -0.15 15.61 -21.27
CA TRP A 513 -1.14 14.54 -21.29
C TRP A 513 -2.49 14.95 -21.88
N GLY A 514 -2.93 16.19 -21.62
CA GLY A 514 -4.12 16.75 -22.27
C GLY A 514 -3.97 16.83 -23.79
N GLN A 515 -2.77 17.09 -24.29
CA GLN A 515 -2.46 17.13 -25.71
C GLN A 515 -2.33 15.74 -26.34
N GLU A 516 -1.76 14.74 -25.65
CA GLU A 516 -1.73 13.34 -26.13
C GLU A 516 -3.14 12.77 -26.34
N MET A 517 -4.08 13.11 -25.47
CA MET A 517 -5.47 12.63 -25.56
C MET A 517 -6.28 13.40 -26.62
N VAL A 518 -6.07 14.71 -26.77
CA VAL A 518 -6.69 15.50 -27.85
C VAL A 518 -6.13 15.10 -29.21
N GLY A 519 -4.83 14.82 -29.32
CA GLY A 519 -4.18 14.36 -30.56
C GLY A 519 -4.54 12.92 -30.96
N ARG A 520 -4.92 12.06 -30.00
CA ARG A 520 -5.41 10.69 -30.31
C ARG A 520 -6.91 10.60 -30.54
N GLY A 521 -7.69 11.61 -30.15
CA GLY A 521 -9.12 11.72 -30.48
C GLY A 521 -9.39 11.98 -31.97
N THR A 522 -8.39 12.47 -32.72
CA THR A 522 -8.51 12.81 -34.15
C THR A 522 -7.84 11.82 -35.10
N HIS A 523 -7.10 10.82 -34.60
CA HIS A 523 -6.50 9.76 -35.43
C HIS A 523 -6.99 8.37 -35.01
N GLY A 524 -8.28 8.12 -35.25
CA GLY A 524 -8.76 6.78 -35.52
C GLY A 524 -8.48 6.42 -36.99
N ALA A 525 -7.76 5.31 -37.19
CA ALA A 525 -7.37 4.66 -38.45
C ALA A 525 -5.98 5.04 -39.00
N GLY A 526 -5.06 4.08 -38.95
CA GLY A 526 -3.75 4.15 -39.63
C GLY A 526 -2.60 3.67 -38.76
N VAL A 527 -2.42 2.34 -38.67
CA VAL A 527 -1.14 1.76 -38.22
C VAL A 527 -0.11 2.04 -39.32
N ALA A 528 0.77 3.01 -39.11
CA ALA A 528 1.98 3.18 -39.91
C ALA A 528 3.15 2.55 -39.15
N ARG A 529 3.59 1.37 -39.61
CA ARG A 529 4.89 0.78 -39.27
C ARG A 529 5.97 1.63 -39.93
N SER A 530 6.81 2.32 -39.15
CA SER A 530 8.08 2.85 -39.66
C SER A 530 9.15 1.77 -39.56
N ASN A 531 9.34 1.03 -40.66
CA ASN A 531 10.60 0.34 -40.96
C ASN A 531 11.57 1.42 -41.48
N SER A 532 12.66 1.69 -40.77
CA SER A 532 13.86 2.28 -41.39
C SER A 532 14.98 1.25 -41.30
N GLY A 533 14.95 0.32 -42.26
CA GLY A 533 16.09 -0.49 -42.64
C GLY A 533 16.91 0.28 -43.67
N SER A 534 18.21 0.30 -43.42
CA SER A 534 19.32 0.68 -44.31
C SER A 534 19.24 0.07 -45.72
N GLN A 535 19.44 0.89 -46.75
CA GLN A 535 20.19 0.59 -47.99
C GLN A 535 20.05 1.78 -48.97
N GLU A 536 21.10 2.58 -49.13
CA GLU A 536 21.95 2.70 -50.34
C GLU A 536 23.12 3.66 -50.06
#